data_AF-A0A818V9Z7-F1
#
_entry.id   AF-A0A818V9Z7-F1
#
_cell.length_a   1.000
_cell.length_b   1.000
_cell.length_c   1.000
_cell.angle_alpha   90.00
_cell.angle_beta   90.00
_cell.angle_gamma   90.00
#
_symmetry.space_group_name_H-M   'P 1'
#
loop_
_entity.id
_entity.type
_entity.pdbx_description
1 polymer ?
#
loop_
_entity_poly.entity_id
_entity_poly.type
_entity_poly.pdbx_seq_one_letter_code
_entity_poly.pdbx_strand_id
1 'polypeptide(L)'
;RPSLVISVTGGAKNYNMQAKLLRAFRRGLLKVASTTGAWIVTGGMNTGIMKLVGEIVEMNPSHRRRIHLIGIATWGCVAGRDKLNVYGKTVEYTKSSIERRGTAPLEPNHTKFIFIDDGSEEKFGGEIEFRACLEKAISGNFFGTRCRTTSYVELQTSATTATTSSLHLERSVPVVLLVVEGGPNTVRTVHEAVVKNNIPAVFFEGTGRCCDLFAKAVRLYKEYIKPIEDAEETSQ
;
A
#
# COMPACT_ATOMS: atom_id res chain seq x y z
N ARG A 1 -10.48 -0.55 13.05
CA ARG A 1 -10.51 -1.21 11.72
C ARG A 1 -10.81 -0.14 10.68
N PRO A 2 -10.00 0.01 9.61
CA PRO A 2 -10.26 1.00 8.56
C PRO A 2 -11.51 0.64 7.75
N SER A 3 -12.16 1.65 7.18
CA SER A 3 -13.23 1.48 6.19
C SER A 3 -12.69 1.20 4.78
N LEU A 4 -11.44 1.58 4.52
CA LEU A 4 -10.73 1.47 3.25
C LEU A 4 -9.22 1.52 3.51
N VAL A 5 -8.44 0.75 2.75
CA VAL A 5 -6.99 0.90 2.69
C VAL A 5 -6.60 1.40 1.30
N ILE A 6 -5.84 2.49 1.27
CA ILE A 6 -5.24 3.06 0.07
C ILE A 6 -3.74 2.74 0.12
N SER A 7 -3.35 1.75 -0.66
CA SER A 7 -1.95 1.38 -0.82
C SER A 7 -1.33 2.26 -1.90
N VAL A 8 -0.30 3.07 -1.60
CA VAL A 8 0.36 3.95 -2.56
C VAL A 8 1.78 3.47 -2.83
N THR A 9 2.10 3.21 -4.10
CA THR A 9 3.44 2.81 -4.55
C THR A 9 3.85 3.63 -5.77
N GLY A 10 5.14 3.71 -6.05
CA GLY A 10 5.63 4.50 -7.15
C GLY A 10 7.11 4.78 -7.12
N GLY A 11 7.52 5.81 -7.85
CA GLY A 11 8.91 6.22 -7.94
C GLY A 11 9.52 6.62 -6.61
N ALA A 12 10.71 6.08 -6.32
CA ALA A 12 11.53 6.44 -5.17
C ALA A 12 12.57 7.54 -5.48
N LYS A 13 12.62 8.05 -6.72
CA LYS A 13 13.45 9.19 -7.12
C LYS A 13 12.57 10.44 -7.27
N ASN A 14 13.17 11.62 -7.19
CA ASN A 14 12.49 12.86 -7.55
C ASN A 14 11.95 12.73 -8.97
N TYR A 15 10.64 12.89 -9.12
CA TYR A 15 9.96 12.76 -10.41
C TYR A 15 9.16 14.03 -10.68
N ASN A 16 9.14 14.44 -11.95
CA ASN A 16 8.46 15.65 -12.37
C ASN A 16 7.08 15.29 -12.94
N MET A 17 6.04 15.39 -12.11
CA MET A 17 4.66 15.19 -12.55
C MET A 17 4.10 16.48 -13.15
N GLN A 18 3.38 16.37 -14.28
CA GLN A 18 2.64 17.51 -14.82
C GLN A 18 1.69 18.12 -13.78
N ALA A 19 1.65 19.45 -13.71
CA ALA A 19 0.92 20.19 -12.69
C ALA A 19 -0.57 19.80 -12.60
N LYS A 20 -1.22 19.54 -13.74
CA LYS A 20 -2.62 19.11 -13.82
C LYS A 20 -2.83 17.76 -13.12
N LEU A 21 -1.94 16.81 -13.35
CA LEU A 21 -2.01 15.46 -12.78
C LEU A 21 -1.69 15.49 -11.29
N LEU A 22 -0.69 16.28 -10.90
CA LEU A 22 -0.36 16.51 -9.49
C LEU A 22 -1.56 17.08 -8.74
N ARG A 23 -2.23 18.10 -9.30
CA ARG A 23 -3.44 18.69 -8.71
C ARG A 23 -4.57 17.66 -8.57
N ALA A 24 -4.78 16.82 -9.58
CA ALA A 24 -5.78 15.76 -9.54
C ALA A 24 -5.46 14.72 -8.45
N PHE A 25 -4.22 14.25 -8.39
CA PHE A 25 -3.74 13.29 -7.37
C PHE A 25 -3.91 13.85 -5.95
N ARG A 26 -3.42 15.06 -5.69
CA ARG A 26 -3.54 15.73 -4.38
C ARG A 26 -4.99 15.83 -3.93
N ARG A 27 -5.86 16.36 -4.79
CA ARG A 27 -7.28 16.55 -4.48
C ARG A 27 -7.99 15.22 -4.24
N GLY A 28 -7.73 14.22 -5.09
CA GLY A 28 -8.35 12.90 -4.99
C GLY A 28 -7.96 12.19 -3.69
N LEU A 29 -6.66 12.09 -3.42
CA LEU A 29 -6.15 11.40 -2.23
C LEU A 29 -6.69 12.02 -0.93
N LEU A 30 -6.64 13.35 -0.82
CA LEU A 30 -7.15 14.06 0.36
C LEU A 30 -8.64 13.91 0.53
N LYS A 31 -9.40 14.00 -0.57
CA LYS A 31 -10.85 13.85 -0.52
C LYS A 31 -11.22 12.47 0.02
N VAL A 32 -10.63 11.41 -0.53
CA VAL A 32 -10.93 10.02 -0.10
C VAL A 32 -10.50 9.80 1.34
N ALA A 33 -9.28 10.19 1.72
CA ALA A 33 -8.76 9.99 3.07
C ALA A 33 -9.62 10.71 4.13
N SER A 34 -10.03 11.94 3.85
CA SER A 34 -10.79 12.77 4.79
C SER A 34 -12.24 12.32 4.95
N THR A 35 -12.87 11.77 3.90
CA THR A 35 -14.28 11.35 3.94
C THR A 35 -14.46 9.96 4.51
N THR A 36 -13.54 9.04 4.22
CA THR A 36 -13.71 7.62 4.55
C THR A 36 -13.10 7.24 5.90
N GLY A 37 -12.09 7.99 6.38
CA GLY A 37 -11.24 7.51 7.47
C GLY A 37 -10.31 6.36 7.04
N ALA A 38 -9.92 6.36 5.76
CA ALA A 38 -9.03 5.36 5.20
C ALA A 38 -7.65 5.35 5.86
N TRP A 39 -7.03 4.17 5.86
CA TRP A 39 -5.60 4.05 6.10
C TRP A 39 -4.87 4.27 4.78
N ILE A 40 -3.79 5.04 4.80
CA ILE A 40 -2.90 5.21 3.66
C ILE A 40 -1.60 4.48 3.98
N VAL A 41 -1.25 3.51 3.13
CA VAL A 41 -0.04 2.70 3.28
C VAL A 41 0.96 3.08 2.19
N THR A 42 2.19 3.41 2.58
CA THR A 42 3.28 3.75 1.63
C THR A 42 4.59 3.06 2.03
N GLY A 43 5.66 3.25 1.27
CA GLY A 43 7.00 2.77 1.66
C GLY A 43 7.67 3.57 2.79
N GLY A 44 7.07 4.67 3.28
CA GLY A 44 7.52 5.42 4.46
C GLY A 44 8.79 6.28 4.30
N MET A 45 9.50 6.16 3.18
CA MET A 45 10.75 6.89 2.96
C MET A 45 10.49 8.33 2.49
N ASN A 46 11.34 9.28 2.88
CA ASN A 46 11.26 10.69 2.51
C ASN A 46 11.81 10.95 1.10
N THR A 47 11.32 10.19 0.12
CA THR A 47 11.69 10.35 -1.29
C THR A 47 10.53 10.03 -2.23
N GLY A 48 10.56 10.61 -3.43
CA GLY A 48 9.60 10.33 -4.50
C GLY A 48 8.13 10.43 -4.06
N ILE A 49 7.31 9.43 -4.42
CA ILE A 49 5.86 9.47 -4.17
C ILE A 49 5.52 9.48 -2.68
N MET A 50 6.33 8.80 -1.86
CA MET A 50 6.10 8.66 -0.42
C MET A 50 6.24 10.02 0.28
N LYS A 51 7.25 10.81 -0.11
CA LYS A 51 7.42 12.20 0.31
C LYS A 51 6.22 13.07 -0.10
N LEU A 52 5.80 12.97 -1.36
CA LEU A 52 4.64 13.74 -1.83
C LEU A 52 3.37 13.42 -1.03
N VAL A 53 3.11 12.15 -0.72
CA VAL A 53 1.97 11.75 0.10
C VAL A 53 2.03 12.36 1.50
N GLY A 54 3.21 12.36 2.13
CA GLY A 54 3.41 13.03 3.42
C GLY A 54 3.11 14.52 3.37
N GLU A 55 3.65 15.23 2.38
CA GLU A 55 3.37 16.66 2.15
C GLU A 55 1.89 16.95 1.91
N ILE A 56 1.20 16.06 1.18
CA ILE A 56 -0.25 16.17 0.91
C ILE A 56 -1.04 16.14 2.22
N VAL A 57 -0.76 15.15 3.07
CA VAL A 57 -1.43 15.01 4.37
C VAL A 57 -1.11 16.19 5.28
N GLU A 58 0.12 16.70 5.25
CA GLU A 58 0.54 17.86 6.03
C GLU A 58 -0.23 19.14 5.69
N MET A 59 -0.50 19.37 4.41
CA MET A 59 -1.28 20.53 3.96
C MET A 59 -2.75 20.53 4.44
N ASN A 60 -3.20 19.49 5.17
CA ASN A 60 -4.58 19.34 5.66
C ASN A 60 -4.64 19.11 7.18
N PRO A 61 -4.20 20.09 8.00
CA PRO A 61 -4.09 19.93 9.45
C PRO A 61 -5.42 19.58 10.12
N SER A 62 -6.55 20.11 9.63
CA SER A 62 -7.89 19.86 10.18
C SER A 62 -8.31 18.38 10.15
N HIS A 63 -7.76 17.59 9.21
CA HIS A 63 -8.08 16.17 9.07
C HIS A 63 -6.90 15.25 9.42
N ARG A 64 -5.73 15.82 9.73
CA ARG A 64 -4.50 15.06 10.02
C ARG A 64 -4.68 14.00 11.11
N ARG A 65 -5.44 14.30 12.17
CA ARG A 65 -5.71 13.36 13.27
C ARG A 65 -6.55 12.15 12.88
N ARG A 66 -7.29 12.23 11.76
CA ARG A 66 -8.16 11.15 11.25
C ARG A 66 -7.48 10.30 10.19
N ILE A 67 -6.37 10.76 9.61
CA ILE A 67 -5.66 10.07 8.54
C ILE A 67 -4.54 9.24 9.16
N HIS A 68 -4.62 7.92 9.03
CA HIS A 68 -3.55 7.02 9.43
C HIS A 68 -2.62 6.79 8.24
N LEU A 69 -1.51 7.52 8.22
CA LEU A 69 -0.45 7.35 7.23
C LEU A 69 0.61 6.39 7.79
N ILE A 70 0.72 5.19 7.20
CA ILE A 70 1.54 4.07 7.67
C ILE A 70 2.65 3.83 6.65
N GLY A 71 3.91 3.84 7.12
CA GLY A 71 5.09 3.60 6.30
C GLY A 71 5.63 2.21 6.53
N ILE A 72 5.69 1.38 5.50
CA ILE A 72 6.31 0.06 5.56
C ILE A 72 7.66 0.17 4.86
N ALA A 73 8.75 0.16 5.61
CA ALA A 73 10.08 0.44 5.10
C ALA A 73 11.02 -0.76 5.29
N THR A 74 11.86 -1.05 4.29
CA THR A 74 12.96 -2.00 4.46
C THR A 74 14.01 -1.40 5.41
N TRP A 75 14.29 -2.10 6.51
CA TRP A 75 15.21 -1.68 7.58
C TRP A 75 16.63 -1.38 7.06
N GLY A 76 17.12 -2.21 6.13
CA GLY A 76 18.37 -2.05 5.39
C GLY A 76 18.56 -0.70 4.68
N CYS A 77 17.48 0.01 4.41
CA CYS A 77 17.49 1.27 3.67
C CYS A 77 17.21 2.50 4.54
N VAL A 78 16.98 2.34 5.85
CA VAL A 78 16.66 3.46 6.75
C VAL A 78 17.93 4.22 7.13
N ALA A 79 18.05 5.47 6.67
CA ALA A 79 19.18 6.31 7.03
C ALA A 79 19.12 6.66 8.53
N GLY A 80 20.24 6.45 9.24
CA GLY A 80 20.34 6.70 10.68
C GLY A 80 19.67 5.64 11.56
N ARG A 81 19.39 4.44 11.03
CA ARG A 81 18.74 3.34 11.75
C ARG A 81 19.45 2.92 13.04
N ASP A 82 20.76 3.13 13.15
CA ASP A 82 21.54 2.78 14.35
C ASP A 82 21.01 3.49 15.61
N LYS A 83 20.47 4.71 15.44
CA LYS A 83 19.85 5.47 16.54
C LYS A 83 18.50 4.90 16.96
N LEU A 84 17.82 4.19 16.05
CA LEU A 84 16.50 3.62 16.25
C LEU A 84 16.54 2.21 16.85
N ASN A 85 17.73 1.59 16.95
CA ASN A 85 17.90 0.26 17.53
C ASN A 85 17.92 0.30 19.07
N VAL A 86 16.79 0.72 19.65
CA VAL A 86 16.57 0.72 21.10
C VAL A 86 15.17 0.19 21.41
N TYR A 87 15.05 -0.56 22.49
CA TYR A 87 13.78 -1.15 22.90
C TYR A 87 13.13 -0.36 24.04
N GLY A 88 11.82 -0.11 23.93
CA GLY A 88 11.01 0.50 24.98
C GLY A 88 11.34 1.97 25.30
N LYS A 89 12.10 2.65 24.45
CA LYS A 89 12.52 4.05 24.64
C LYS A 89 12.01 4.95 23.53
N THR A 90 11.64 6.18 23.91
CA THR A 90 11.39 7.25 22.95
C THR A 90 12.73 7.75 22.41
N VAL A 91 12.86 7.82 21.09
CA VAL A 91 14.04 8.34 20.39
C VAL A 91 13.63 9.49 19.50
N GLU A 92 14.42 10.57 19.55
CA GLU A 92 14.33 11.62 18.55
C GLU A 92 15.06 11.19 17.27
N TYR A 93 14.31 11.11 16.17
CA TYR A 93 14.87 10.84 14.85
C TYR A 93 15.10 12.16 14.11
N THR A 94 16.36 12.51 13.91
CA THR A 94 16.76 13.61 13.03
C THR A 94 17.28 13.06 11.73
N LYS A 95 16.82 13.64 10.60
CA LYS A 95 17.34 13.29 9.27
C LYS A 95 18.86 13.48 9.26
N SER A 96 19.60 12.43 8.94
CA SER A 96 21.04 12.51 8.73
C SER A 96 21.34 13.49 7.61
N SER A 97 22.25 14.43 7.82
CA SER A 97 22.82 15.27 6.75
C SER A 97 23.72 14.48 5.80
N ILE A 98 24.18 13.30 6.24
CA ILE A 98 24.99 12.40 5.43
C ILE A 98 24.06 11.49 4.64
N GLU A 99 23.97 11.72 3.33
CA GLU A 99 23.31 10.84 2.38
C GLU A 99 24.20 9.64 2.11
N ARG A 100 23.88 8.48 2.69
CA ARG A 100 24.49 7.21 2.28
C ARG A 100 23.76 6.68 1.06
N ARG A 101 24.52 6.30 0.03
CA ARG A 101 23.96 5.67 -1.17
C ARG A 101 23.11 4.46 -0.77
N GLY A 102 21.97 4.25 -1.42
CA GLY A 102 21.10 3.11 -1.11
C GLY A 102 20.29 3.23 0.19
N THR A 103 20.41 4.34 0.93
CA THR A 103 19.56 4.66 2.08
C THR A 103 18.72 5.90 1.81
N ALA A 104 17.62 6.05 2.55
CA ALA A 104 16.81 7.27 2.56
C ALA A 104 16.34 7.59 3.98
N PRO A 105 16.11 8.88 4.32
CA PRO A 105 15.52 9.22 5.61
C PRO A 105 14.05 8.82 5.67
N LEU A 106 13.52 8.67 6.89
CA LEU A 106 12.08 8.47 7.11
C LEU A 106 11.29 9.76 6.80
N GLU A 107 10.07 9.59 6.29
CA GLU A 107 9.17 10.71 5.98
C GLU A 107 8.48 11.22 7.26
N PRO A 108 8.63 12.51 7.63
CA PRO A 108 8.24 13.01 8.95
C PRO A 108 6.73 13.10 9.20
N ASN A 109 5.89 13.06 8.16
CA ASN A 109 4.45 13.22 8.27
C ASN A 109 3.70 11.89 8.43
N HIS A 110 4.40 10.77 8.34
CA HIS A 110 3.84 9.45 8.66
C HIS A 110 3.53 9.33 10.16
N THR A 111 2.40 8.69 10.46
CA THR A 111 1.92 8.50 11.83
C THR A 111 2.45 7.23 12.48
N LYS A 112 2.83 6.24 11.67
CA LYS A 112 3.30 4.92 12.10
C LYS A 112 4.30 4.37 11.10
N PHE A 113 5.22 3.57 11.60
CA PHE A 113 6.20 2.85 10.79
C PHE A 113 6.20 1.37 11.14
N ILE A 114 6.40 0.55 10.12
CA ILE A 114 6.70 -0.88 10.22
C ILE A 114 8.03 -1.08 9.49
N PHE A 115 9.04 -1.55 10.20
CA PHE A 115 10.35 -1.84 9.62
C PHE A 115 10.47 -3.33 9.31
N ILE A 116 10.77 -3.65 8.06
CA ILE A 116 10.94 -5.01 7.56
C ILE A 116 12.43 -5.28 7.41
N ASP A 117 12.93 -6.22 8.19
CA ASP A 117 14.33 -6.63 8.15
C ASP A 117 14.44 -7.99 7.45
N ASP A 118 15.14 -8.02 6.32
CA ASP A 118 15.47 -9.23 5.56
C ASP A 118 16.98 -9.55 5.63
N GLY A 119 17.72 -8.85 6.51
CA GLY A 119 19.17 -8.96 6.65
C GLY A 119 19.97 -8.28 5.54
N SER A 120 19.32 -7.70 4.52
CA SER A 120 20.02 -6.97 3.46
C SER A 120 20.32 -5.52 3.87
N GLU A 121 21.35 -4.94 3.27
CA GLU A 121 21.69 -3.53 3.41
C GLU A 121 21.56 -2.82 2.07
N GLU A 122 21.09 -1.57 2.09
CA GLU A 122 21.04 -0.67 0.92
C GLU A 122 20.21 -1.20 -0.27
N LYS A 123 19.38 -2.22 -0.03
CA LYS A 123 18.55 -2.87 -1.05
C LYS A 123 17.07 -2.66 -0.79
N PHE A 124 16.46 -1.79 -1.60
CA PHE A 124 15.03 -1.52 -1.52
C PHE A 124 14.20 -2.71 -2.01
N GLY A 125 13.01 -2.88 -1.43
CA GLY A 125 12.00 -3.83 -1.88
C GLY A 125 11.86 -5.09 -1.02
N GLY A 126 12.62 -5.22 0.08
CA GLY A 126 12.41 -6.28 1.07
C GLY A 126 11.02 -6.23 1.71
N GLU A 127 10.39 -5.06 1.71
CA GLU A 127 9.04 -4.88 2.27
C GLU A 127 7.90 -5.38 1.38
N ILE A 128 8.15 -5.67 0.09
CA ILE A 128 7.09 -5.84 -0.92
C ILE A 128 6.17 -7.02 -0.59
N GLU A 129 6.75 -8.17 -0.24
CA GLU A 129 5.99 -9.38 0.08
C GLU A 129 5.19 -9.21 1.37
N PHE A 130 5.84 -8.70 2.43
CA PHE A 130 5.17 -8.40 3.69
C PHE A 130 3.99 -7.44 3.50
N ARG A 131 4.18 -6.37 2.72
CA ARG A 131 3.13 -5.39 2.39
C ARG A 131 1.93 -6.07 1.74
N ALA A 132 2.17 -6.93 0.75
CA ALA A 132 1.12 -7.65 0.05
C ALA A 132 0.35 -8.61 1.00
N CYS A 133 1.06 -9.33 1.87
CA CYS A 133 0.45 -10.18 2.89
C CYS A 133 -0.38 -9.38 3.90
N LEU A 134 0.12 -8.23 4.35
CA LEU A 134 -0.58 -7.35 5.28
C LEU A 134 -1.87 -6.80 4.65
N GLU A 135 -1.78 -6.30 3.42
CA GLU A 135 -2.93 -5.78 2.68
C GLU A 135 -3.99 -6.87 2.46
N LYS A 136 -3.57 -8.08 2.09
CA LYS A 136 -4.47 -9.24 1.98
C LYS A 136 -5.14 -9.55 3.31
N ALA A 137 -4.38 -9.63 4.40
CA ALA A 137 -4.90 -9.92 5.73
C ALA A 137 -5.93 -8.88 6.20
N ILE A 138 -5.67 -7.59 5.96
CA ILE A 138 -6.60 -6.51 6.29
C ILE A 138 -7.89 -6.62 5.46
N SER A 139 -7.78 -7.02 4.18
CA SER A 139 -8.96 -7.13 3.32
C SER A 139 -9.94 -8.20 3.78
N GLY A 140 -9.52 -9.15 4.62
CA GLY A 140 -10.34 -10.29 5.03
C GLY A 140 -10.50 -11.35 3.94
N ASN A 141 -9.84 -11.20 2.78
CA ASN A 141 -9.79 -12.19 1.71
C ASN A 141 -8.77 -13.29 2.05
N PHE A 142 -9.03 -14.04 3.13
CA PHE A 142 -8.34 -15.30 3.40
C PHE A 142 -8.90 -16.39 2.48
N PHE A 143 -8.49 -16.39 1.21
CA PHE A 143 -8.49 -17.63 0.45
C PHE A 143 -7.25 -18.44 0.88
N GLY A 144 -7.45 -19.49 1.68
CA GLY A 144 -6.53 -20.63 1.71
C GLY A 144 -5.75 -20.95 2.98
N THR A 145 -5.86 -20.19 4.07
CA THR A 145 -5.37 -20.68 5.37
C THR A 145 -6.38 -20.35 6.44
N ARG A 146 -7.11 -21.39 6.85
CA ARG A 146 -7.92 -21.39 8.06
C ARG A 146 -6.97 -21.17 9.23
N CYS A 147 -6.64 -19.92 9.56
CA CYS A 147 -6.12 -19.61 10.88
C CYS A 147 -7.25 -20.02 11.84
N ARG A 148 -7.09 -21.21 12.43
CA ARG A 148 -7.69 -21.55 13.71
C ARG A 148 -7.09 -20.58 14.72
N THR A 149 -7.58 -19.34 14.74
CA THR A 149 -7.64 -18.61 16.00
C THR A 149 -8.57 -19.46 16.84
N THR A 150 -7.98 -20.27 17.72
CA THR A 150 -8.68 -20.87 18.83
C THR A 150 -9.19 -19.72 19.68
N SER A 151 -10.34 -19.16 19.32
CA SER A 151 -11.25 -18.67 20.34
C SER A 151 -11.56 -19.89 21.20
N TYR A 152 -10.96 -19.94 22.38
CA TYR A 152 -11.41 -20.79 23.46
C TYR A 152 -12.88 -20.43 23.71
N VAL A 153 -13.78 -21.17 23.08
CA VAL A 153 -15.18 -21.27 23.44
C VAL A 153 -15.35 -22.75 23.70
N GLU A 154 -15.41 -23.11 24.97
CA GLU A 154 -15.65 -24.48 25.38
C GLU A 154 -16.92 -25.00 24.72
N LEU A 155 -16.76 -26.12 24.03
CA LEU A 155 -17.85 -26.99 23.62
C LEU A 155 -18.42 -27.63 24.88
N GLN A 156 -19.57 -27.13 25.34
CA GLN A 156 -20.56 -27.99 25.98
C GLN A 156 -21.74 -28.16 25.03
N THR A 157 -21.76 -29.35 24.44
CA THR A 157 -22.92 -30.10 23.94
C THR A 157 -24.18 -29.74 24.73
N SER A 158 -25.30 -29.37 24.10
CA SER A 158 -26.32 -30.32 23.64
C SER A 158 -27.46 -29.55 22.95
N ALA A 159 -28.21 -30.26 22.11
CA ALA A 159 -29.36 -29.83 21.31
C ALA A 159 -30.29 -28.74 21.89
N THR A 160 -30.88 -28.00 20.94
CA THR A 160 -32.19 -27.31 20.94
C THR A 160 -32.09 -25.79 20.81
N THR A 161 -33.01 -25.27 19.98
CA THR A 161 -33.31 -23.86 19.65
C THR A 161 -32.40 -23.19 18.62
N ALA A 162 -32.96 -23.01 17.41
CA ALA A 162 -32.48 -22.07 16.41
C ALA A 162 -32.56 -20.64 16.96
N THR A 163 -31.55 -20.23 17.72
CA THR A 163 -31.26 -18.82 17.93
C THR A 163 -30.51 -18.34 16.70
N THR A 164 -31.14 -17.45 15.95
CA THR A 164 -30.56 -16.58 14.94
C THR A 164 -29.40 -15.79 15.56
N SER A 165 -28.25 -16.44 15.73
CA SER A 165 -27.00 -15.75 15.97
C SER A 165 -26.67 -15.03 14.68
N SER A 166 -26.88 -13.72 14.69
CA SER A 166 -26.35 -12.82 13.68
C SER A 166 -24.83 -12.96 13.71
N LEU A 167 -24.31 -13.96 12.98
CA LEU A 167 -22.91 -14.03 12.60
C LEU A 167 -22.63 -12.70 11.92
N HIS A 168 -22.03 -11.77 12.66
CA HIS A 168 -21.53 -10.53 12.09
C HIS A 168 -20.52 -10.95 11.03
N LEU A 169 -20.97 -10.98 9.78
CA LEU A 169 -20.12 -11.11 8.62
C LEU A 169 -19.15 -9.94 8.71
N GLU A 170 -17.94 -10.20 9.22
CA GLU A 170 -16.93 -9.18 9.39
C GLU A 170 -16.68 -8.57 8.01
N ARG A 171 -17.16 -7.34 7.80
CA ARG A 171 -17.10 -6.68 6.51
C ARG A 171 -15.64 -6.66 6.02
N SER A 172 -15.42 -7.27 4.86
CA SER A 172 -14.17 -7.17 4.12
C SER A 172 -13.78 -5.69 3.98
N VAL A 173 -12.53 -5.37 4.27
CA VAL A 173 -12.02 -4.01 4.09
C VAL A 173 -11.54 -3.89 2.65
N PRO A 174 -12.12 -3.00 1.82
CA PRO A 174 -11.60 -2.80 0.48
C PRO A 174 -10.17 -2.27 0.54
N VAL A 175 -9.31 -2.80 -0.34
CA VAL A 175 -7.94 -2.34 -0.54
C VAL A 175 -7.81 -1.93 -2.00
N VAL A 176 -7.19 -0.79 -2.26
CA VAL A 176 -6.90 -0.31 -3.61
C VAL A 176 -5.44 0.12 -3.68
N LEU A 177 -4.74 -0.31 -4.74
CA LEU A 177 -3.37 0.11 -5.04
C LEU A 177 -3.37 1.33 -5.97
N LEU A 178 -2.70 2.40 -5.58
CA LEU A 178 -2.42 3.57 -6.40
C LEU A 178 -0.96 3.54 -6.85
N VAL A 179 -0.74 3.61 -8.17
CA VAL A 179 0.60 3.50 -8.78
C VAL A 179 0.94 4.79 -9.51
N VAL A 180 2.01 5.45 -9.07
CA VAL A 180 2.53 6.69 -9.69
C VAL A 180 3.96 6.46 -10.20
N GLU A 181 4.16 6.63 -11.50
CA GLU A 181 5.43 6.41 -12.20
C GLU A 181 5.97 4.98 -12.02
N GLY A 182 6.87 4.76 -11.07
CA GLY A 182 7.37 3.43 -10.69
C GLY A 182 8.59 2.91 -11.45
N GLY A 183 9.27 1.94 -10.84
CA GLY A 183 10.42 1.22 -11.41
C GLY A 183 10.25 -0.30 -11.25
N PRO A 184 11.33 -1.10 -11.36
CA PRO A 184 11.26 -2.56 -11.27
C PRO A 184 10.57 -3.08 -10.00
N ASN A 185 10.88 -2.49 -8.84
CA ASN A 185 10.22 -2.85 -7.58
C ASN A 185 8.72 -2.52 -7.59
N THR A 186 8.31 -1.45 -8.29
CA THR A 186 6.89 -1.11 -8.44
C THR A 186 6.16 -2.16 -9.27
N VAL A 187 6.78 -2.68 -10.33
CA VAL A 187 6.20 -3.80 -11.11
C VAL A 187 6.01 -5.03 -10.22
N ARG A 188 6.98 -5.35 -9.36
CA ARG A 188 6.85 -6.43 -8.38
C ARG A 188 5.70 -6.18 -7.41
N THR A 189 5.58 -4.96 -6.85
CA THR A 189 4.45 -4.61 -5.98
C THR A 189 3.10 -4.78 -6.68
N VAL A 190 2.99 -4.34 -7.95
CA VAL A 190 1.78 -4.51 -8.75
C VAL A 190 1.47 -5.99 -8.97
N HIS A 191 2.46 -6.80 -9.29
CA HIS A 191 2.29 -8.24 -9.44
C HIS A 191 1.77 -8.91 -8.15
N GLU A 192 2.40 -8.62 -7.00
CA GLU A 192 1.94 -9.15 -5.71
C GLU A 192 0.51 -8.71 -5.36
N ALA A 193 0.16 -7.45 -5.62
CA ALA A 193 -1.16 -6.92 -5.30
C ALA A 193 -2.25 -7.44 -6.25
N VAL A 194 -2.06 -7.26 -7.56
CA VAL A 194 -3.08 -7.53 -8.58
C VAL A 194 -3.19 -9.01 -8.88
N VAL A 195 -2.07 -9.67 -9.19
CA VAL A 195 -2.07 -11.06 -9.69
C VAL A 195 -2.26 -12.07 -8.56
N LYS A 196 -1.55 -11.89 -7.45
CA LYS A 196 -1.61 -12.86 -6.34
C LYS A 196 -2.73 -12.60 -5.33
N ASN A 197 -3.10 -11.34 -5.14
CA ASN A 197 -4.03 -10.94 -4.07
C ASN A 197 -5.34 -10.34 -4.57
N ASN A 198 -5.56 -10.24 -5.88
CA ASN A 198 -6.77 -9.68 -6.49
C ASN A 198 -7.11 -8.26 -5.97
N ILE A 199 -6.09 -7.47 -5.68
CA ILE A 199 -6.25 -6.08 -5.24
C ILE A 199 -6.32 -5.20 -6.50
N PRO A 200 -7.39 -4.42 -6.71
CA PRO A 200 -7.48 -3.52 -7.86
C PRO A 200 -6.41 -2.43 -7.80
N ALA A 201 -5.81 -2.13 -8.95
CA ALA A 201 -4.78 -1.10 -9.10
C ALA A 201 -5.23 0.04 -10.02
N VAL A 202 -4.91 1.27 -9.65
CA VAL A 202 -5.13 2.49 -10.42
C VAL A 202 -3.79 3.07 -10.83
N PHE A 203 -3.55 3.13 -12.14
CA PHE A 203 -2.32 3.67 -12.73
C PHE A 203 -2.54 5.11 -13.18
N PHE A 204 -1.61 5.99 -12.82
CA PHE A 204 -1.62 7.38 -13.27
C PHE A 204 -0.83 7.50 -14.58
N GLU A 205 -1.49 7.36 -15.73
CA GLU A 205 -0.89 7.58 -17.07
C GLU A 205 -0.35 9.01 -17.20
N GLY A 206 0.76 9.17 -17.92
CA GLY A 206 1.47 10.42 -18.09
C GLY A 206 2.42 10.75 -16.95
N THR A 207 2.63 9.81 -16.01
CA THR A 207 3.63 9.95 -14.94
C THR A 207 5.00 9.38 -15.31
N GLY A 208 5.10 8.65 -16.43
CA GLY A 208 6.36 8.08 -16.91
C GLY A 208 6.60 6.64 -16.44
N ARG A 209 7.66 6.04 -17.01
CA ARG A 209 8.24 4.74 -16.63
C ARG A 209 7.17 3.62 -16.59
N CYS A 210 7.07 2.87 -15.49
CA CYS A 210 6.20 1.69 -15.40
C CYS A 210 4.72 2.01 -15.64
N CYS A 211 4.19 3.11 -15.11
CA CYS A 211 2.79 3.49 -15.33
C CYS A 211 2.42 3.66 -16.80
N ASP A 212 3.27 4.32 -17.59
CA ASP A 212 2.98 4.55 -19.01
C ASP A 212 3.14 3.26 -19.83
N LEU A 213 4.04 2.37 -19.42
CA LEU A 213 4.15 1.03 -20.00
C LEU A 213 2.89 0.20 -19.74
N PHE A 214 2.37 0.19 -18.51
CA PHE A 214 1.10 -0.48 -18.19
C PHE A 214 -0.07 0.13 -18.96
N ALA A 215 -0.16 1.47 -19.03
CA ALA A 215 -1.21 2.14 -19.79
C ALA A 215 -1.17 1.77 -21.28
N LYS A 216 0.02 1.76 -21.89
CA LYS A 216 0.21 1.33 -23.28
C LYS A 216 -0.16 -0.14 -23.46
N ALA A 217 0.27 -1.03 -22.56
CA ALA A 217 -0.07 -2.45 -22.63
C ALA A 217 -1.58 -2.69 -22.56
N VAL A 218 -2.29 -2.00 -21.65
CA VAL A 218 -3.75 -2.07 -21.55
C VAL A 218 -4.43 -1.56 -22.83
N ARG A 219 -3.90 -0.50 -23.46
CA ARG A 219 -4.42 0.01 -24.73
C ARG A 219 -4.26 -1.02 -25.85
N LEU A 220 -3.06 -1.59 -25.99
CA LEU A 220 -2.77 -2.62 -27.00
C LEU A 220 -3.61 -3.88 -26.79
N TYR A 221 -3.78 -4.32 -25.54
CA TYR A 221 -4.65 -5.45 -25.22
C TYR A 221 -6.09 -5.20 -25.66
N LYS A 222 -6.65 -4.02 -25.35
CA LYS A 222 -8.01 -3.65 -25.75
C LYS A 222 -8.18 -3.50 -27.25
N GLU A 223 -7.16 -3.01 -27.95
CA GLU A 223 -7.22 -2.75 -29.39
C GLU A 223 -7.03 -4.01 -30.22
N TYR A 224 -6.12 -4.90 -29.83
CA TYR A 224 -5.69 -6.02 -30.68
C TYR A 224 -6.02 -7.40 -30.13
N ILE A 225 -6.03 -7.60 -28.81
CA ILE A 225 -6.16 -8.95 -28.22
C ILE A 225 -7.60 -9.23 -27.82
N LYS A 226 -8.22 -8.30 -27.07
CA LYS A 226 -9.58 -8.47 -26.58
C LYS A 226 -10.59 -8.78 -27.71
N PRO A 227 -10.57 -8.10 -28.87
CA PRO A 227 -11.50 -8.44 -29.95
C PRO A 227 -11.33 -9.87 -30.50
N ILE A 228 -10.12 -10.43 -30.42
CA ILE A 228 -9.83 -11.80 -30.86
C ILE A 228 -10.42 -12.79 -29.84
N GLU A 229 -10.17 -12.56 -28.54
CA GLU A 229 -10.73 -13.37 -27.45
C GLU A 229 -12.26 -13.37 -27.48
N ASP A 230 -12.87 -12.19 -27.64
CA ASP A 230 -14.34 -12.04 -27.71
C ASP A 230 -14.94 -12.78 -28.93
N ALA A 231 -14.20 -12.91 -30.04
CA ALA A 231 -14.63 -13.62 -31.25
C ALA A 231 -14.51 -15.15 -31.13
N GLU A 232 -13.52 -15.64 -30.39
CA GLU A 232 -13.35 -17.07 -30.10
C GLU A 232 -14.43 -17.58 -29.13
N GLU A 233 -14.79 -16.78 -28.12
CA GLU A 233 -15.86 -17.13 -27.16
C GLU A 233 -17.25 -17.16 -27.80
N THR A 234 -17.52 -16.34 -28.82
CA THR A 234 -18.82 -16.34 -29.53
C THR A 234 -18.96 -17.46 -30.57
N SER A 235 -17.88 -18.20 -30.85
CA SER A 235 -17.86 -19.32 -31.79
C SER A 235 -18.00 -20.70 -31.11
N GLN A 236 -18.12 -20.74 -29.77
CA GLN A 236 -18.38 -21.93 -28.96
C GLN A 236 -19.82 -21.92 -28.41
#